data_AF-A0A0D3CXY4-F1
#
_entry.id   AF-A0A0D3CXY4-F1
#
_cell.length_a   1.000
_cell.length_b   1.000
_cell.length_c   1.000
_cell.angle_alpha   90.00
_cell.angle_beta   90.00
_cell.angle_gamma   90.00
#
_symmetry.space_group_name_H-M   'P 1'
#
loop_
_entity.id
_entity.type
_entity.pdbx_description
1 polymer ?
#
loop_
_entity_poly.entity_id
_entity_poly.type
_entity_poly.pdbx_seq_one_letter_code
_entity_poly.pdbx_strand_id
1 'polypeptide(L)'
;MARSSAKAAIATLLTVISFFLPGVFRYDYQLDNMLVVNQTGYETCIPNEGYIEYNTGEDMIQLAYGGNYFIGTATPGDCWGGMKLAINALAPDNKD
;
A
#
# COMPACT_ATOMS: atom_id res chain seq x y z
N MET A 1 10.69 -27.04 37.75
CA MET A 1 9.32 -27.21 37.21
C MET A 1 9.25 -26.47 35.89
N ALA A 2 8.97 -27.18 34.80
CA ALA A 2 9.04 -26.67 33.43
C ALA A 2 7.82 -25.78 33.06
N ARG A 3 8.06 -24.95 32.05
CA ARG A 3 7.30 -23.84 31.47
C ARG A 3 5.80 -24.11 31.22
N SER A 4 4.99 -23.06 31.29
CA SER A 4 3.81 -22.91 30.43
C SER A 4 3.83 -21.52 29.76
N SER A 5 4.57 -21.43 28.65
CA SER A 5 4.52 -20.31 27.70
C SER A 5 3.46 -20.62 26.63
N ALA A 6 2.17 -20.57 26.99
CA ALA A 6 1.08 -20.70 26.00
C ALA A 6 0.58 -19.34 25.46
N LYS A 7 0.98 -18.21 26.07
CA LYS A 7 0.52 -16.87 25.68
C LYS A 7 1.20 -16.28 24.43
N ALA A 8 2.33 -16.83 23.97
CA ALA A 8 3.06 -16.27 22.83
C ALA A 8 2.47 -16.69 21.47
N ALA A 9 2.01 -17.94 21.32
CA ALA A 9 1.67 -18.50 20.01
C ALA A 9 0.42 -17.87 19.34
N ILE A 10 -0.59 -17.49 20.13
CA ILE A 10 -1.85 -16.92 19.60
C ILE A 10 -1.64 -15.46 19.16
N ALA A 11 -0.83 -14.69 19.89
CA ALA A 11 -0.50 -13.31 19.53
C ALA A 11 0.36 -13.22 18.25
N THR A 12 1.24 -14.21 18.00
CA THR A 12 2.06 -14.25 16.78
C THR A 12 1.21 -14.54 15.53
N LEU A 13 0.16 -15.35 15.60
CA LEU A 13 -0.72 -15.61 14.44
C LEU A 13 -1.60 -14.41 14.08
N LEU A 14 -2.13 -13.66 15.06
CA LEU A 14 -2.96 -12.47 14.81
C LEU A 14 -2.17 -11.28 14.25
N THR A 15 -0.91 -11.11 14.68
CA THR A 15 -0.03 -10.05 14.19
C THR A 15 0.41 -10.26 12.75
N VAL A 16 0.61 -11.51 12.30
CA VAL A 16 0.93 -11.82 10.90
C VAL A 16 -0.26 -11.52 9.99
N ILE A 17 -1.50 -11.89 10.36
CA ILE A 17 -2.67 -11.62 9.50
C ILE A 17 -2.94 -10.11 9.35
N SER A 18 -2.63 -9.31 10.36
CA SER A 18 -2.85 -7.85 10.35
C SER A 18 -1.74 -7.05 9.64
N PHE A 19 -0.56 -7.64 9.43
CA PHE A 19 0.57 -7.04 8.70
C PHE A 19 0.60 -7.41 7.21
N PHE A 20 -0.11 -8.47 6.82
CA PHE A 20 -0.06 -9.07 5.48
C PHE A 20 -1.41 -9.03 4.77
N LEU A 21 -2.05 -7.85 4.69
CA LEU A 21 -3.06 -7.61 3.67
C LEU A 21 -2.39 -6.88 2.50
N PRO A 22 -1.67 -7.56 1.58
CA PRO A 22 -1.25 -6.93 0.35
C PRO A 22 -2.51 -6.50 -0.41
N GLY A 23 -2.60 -5.21 -0.72
CA GLY A 23 -3.60 -4.73 -1.67
C GLY A 23 -3.19 -5.20 -3.06
N VAL A 24 -4.07 -5.90 -3.76
CA VAL A 24 -3.85 -6.25 -5.17
C VAL A 24 -4.42 -5.13 -6.03
N PHE A 25 -3.55 -4.51 -6.81
CA PHE A 25 -3.90 -3.46 -7.76
C PHE A 25 -3.93 -4.06 -9.15
N ARG A 26 -5.10 -4.00 -9.81
CA ARG A 26 -5.30 -4.57 -11.14
C ARG A 26 -5.63 -3.48 -12.14
N TYR A 27 -4.90 -3.45 -13.24
CA TYR A 27 -5.06 -2.50 -14.34
C TYR A 27 -4.51 -3.09 -15.64
N ASP A 28 -4.86 -2.51 -16.79
CA ASP A 28 -4.29 -2.95 -18.07
C ASP A 28 -2.88 -2.37 -18.21
N TYR A 29 -1.86 -3.21 -18.03
CA TYR A 29 -0.45 -2.77 -18.08
C TYR A 29 -0.02 -2.18 -19.43
N GLN A 30 -0.79 -2.40 -20.50
CA GLN A 30 -0.51 -1.80 -21.81
C GLN A 30 -0.97 -0.35 -21.88
N LEU A 31 -1.91 0.03 -21.02
CA LEU A 31 -2.55 1.34 -21.02
C LEU A 31 -2.17 2.16 -19.79
N ASP A 32 -1.87 1.50 -18.66
CA ASP A 32 -1.72 2.12 -17.36
C ASP A 32 -0.46 1.62 -16.62
N ASN A 33 0.06 2.47 -15.74
CA ASN A 33 1.06 2.13 -14.73
C ASN A 33 0.64 2.73 -13.39
N MET A 34 1.32 2.35 -12.31
CA MET A 34 1.07 2.93 -10.99
C MET A 34 2.36 3.33 -10.31
N LEU A 35 2.42 4.58 -9.86
CA LEU A 35 3.54 5.12 -9.11
C LEU A 35 3.16 5.29 -7.64
N VAL A 36 4.02 4.81 -6.75
CA VAL A 36 3.96 5.10 -5.31
C VAL A 36 4.73 6.38 -5.05
N VAL A 37 4.03 7.37 -4.50
CA VAL A 37 4.53 8.72 -4.27
C VAL A 37 4.29 9.15 -2.82
N ASN A 38 4.90 10.27 -2.43
CA ASN A 38 4.57 10.97 -1.20
C ASN A 38 3.31 11.84 -1.38
N GLN A 39 2.84 12.44 -0.29
CA GLN A 39 1.63 13.27 -0.30
C GLN A 39 1.72 14.44 -1.30
N THR A 40 2.87 15.12 -1.35
CA THR A 40 3.09 16.23 -2.29
C THR A 40 3.00 15.76 -3.75
N GLY A 41 3.60 14.61 -4.07
CA GLY A 41 3.54 14.06 -5.41
C GLY A 41 2.11 13.64 -5.81
N TYR A 42 1.34 13.15 -4.86
CA TYR A 42 -0.09 12.90 -5.06
C TYR A 42 -0.86 14.19 -5.33
N GLU A 43 -0.74 15.21 -4.48
CA GLU A 43 -1.47 16.47 -4.60
C GLU A 43 -1.15 17.21 -5.89
N THR A 44 0.12 17.18 -6.30
CA THR A 44 0.62 17.89 -7.50
C THR A 44 0.59 17.05 -8.77
N CYS A 45 0.29 15.75 -8.67
CA CYS A 45 0.44 14.78 -9.76
C CYS A 45 1.86 14.77 -10.39
N ILE A 46 2.88 15.08 -9.60
CA ILE A 46 4.29 15.07 -10.01
C ILE A 46 5.01 14.02 -9.18
N PRO A 47 5.60 12.97 -9.79
CA PRO A 47 6.36 11.97 -9.03
C PRO A 47 7.51 12.63 -8.25
N ASN A 48 7.60 12.34 -6.95
CA ASN A 48 8.72 12.81 -6.12
C ASN A 48 10.00 12.02 -6.43
N GLU A 49 11.15 12.55 -6.01
CA GLU A 49 12.41 11.78 -6.07
C GLU A 49 12.27 10.45 -5.31
N GLY A 50 12.73 9.36 -5.93
CA GLY A 50 12.67 8.01 -5.34
C GLY A 50 11.28 7.37 -5.34
N TYR A 51 10.35 7.83 -6.19
CA TYR A 51 9.09 7.12 -6.42
C TYR A 51 9.35 5.67 -6.86
N ILE A 52 8.40 4.79 -6.57
CA ILE A 52 8.43 3.39 -7.00
C ILE A 52 7.41 3.22 -8.12
N GLU A 53 7.82 2.62 -9.22
CA GLU A 53 6.93 2.27 -10.32
C GLU A 53 6.53 0.79 -10.27
N TYR A 54 5.25 0.55 -10.49
CA TYR A 54 4.63 -0.75 -10.71
C TYR A 54 3.97 -0.73 -12.10
N ASN A 55 4.17 -1.81 -12.86
CA ASN A 55 3.73 -1.89 -14.26
C ASN A 55 3.38 -3.32 -14.72
N THR A 56 3.05 -4.24 -13.80
CA THR A 56 2.73 -5.62 -14.17
C THR A 56 1.26 -5.82 -14.55
N GLY A 57 0.39 -4.88 -14.17
CA GLY A 57 -1.07 -4.97 -14.31
C GLY A 57 -1.75 -5.79 -13.20
N GLU A 58 -0.98 -6.44 -12.33
CA GLU A 58 -1.46 -7.11 -11.13
C GLU A 58 -0.40 -7.03 -10.02
N ASP A 59 -0.31 -5.86 -9.38
CA ASP A 59 0.73 -5.58 -8.40
C ASP A 59 0.22 -5.78 -6.96
N MET A 60 0.98 -6.57 -6.20
CA MET A 60 0.79 -6.73 -4.76
C MET A 60 1.61 -5.67 -4.03
N ILE A 61 0.92 -4.68 -3.45
CA ILE A 61 1.58 -3.61 -2.72
C ILE A 61 1.23 -3.71 -1.24
N GLN A 62 2.27 -3.76 -0.41
CA GLN A 62 2.12 -3.71 1.03
C GLN A 62 1.93 -2.26 1.47
N LEU A 63 0.85 -2.00 2.21
CA LEU A 63 0.55 -0.68 2.74
C LEU A 63 1.31 -0.45 4.05
N ALA A 64 1.98 0.70 4.16
CA ALA A 64 2.53 1.17 5.42
C ALA A 64 1.40 1.74 6.29
N TYR A 65 1.51 1.65 7.62
CA TYR A 65 0.57 2.33 8.50
C TYR A 65 0.58 3.85 8.26
N GLY A 66 -0.61 4.44 8.26
CA GLY A 66 -0.81 5.84 7.86
C GLY A 66 -1.06 6.00 6.37
N GLY A 67 -0.68 7.16 5.82
CA GLY A 67 -0.97 7.55 4.45
C GLY A 67 -0.09 6.84 3.41
N ASN A 68 -0.73 6.25 2.41
CA ASN A 68 -0.12 5.67 1.22
C ASN A 68 -0.73 6.37 0.00
N TYR A 69 0.11 6.79 -0.95
CA TYR A 69 -0.35 7.58 -2.08
C TYR A 69 0.11 6.99 -3.40
N PHE A 70 -0.83 6.92 -4.34
CA PHE A 70 -0.66 6.29 -5.64
C PHE A 70 -1.17 7.23 -6.72
N ILE A 71 -0.43 7.33 -7.83
CA ILE A 71 -0.85 8.05 -9.03
C ILE A 71 -0.64 7.18 -10.26
N GLY A 72 -1.57 7.23 -11.21
CA GLY A 72 -1.40 6.69 -12.55
C GLY A 72 -0.86 7.77 -13.48
N THR A 73 0.09 7.39 -14.33
CA THR A 73 0.87 8.36 -15.14
C THR A 73 1.13 7.89 -16.56
N ALA A 74 0.39 6.91 -17.07
CA ALA A 74 0.62 6.39 -18.40
C ALA A 74 0.45 7.48 -19.49
N THR A 75 -0.42 8.45 -19.24
CA THR A 75 -0.45 9.74 -19.92
C THR A 75 -0.32 10.91 -18.91
N PRO A 76 0.17 12.09 -19.35
CA PRO A 76 0.30 13.25 -18.46
C PRO A 76 -1.00 13.74 -17.80
N GLY A 77 -2.15 13.35 -18.33
CA GLY A 77 -3.46 13.79 -17.85
C GLY A 77 -4.13 12.85 -16.85
N ASP A 78 -3.68 11.61 -16.72
CA ASP A 78 -4.45 10.57 -16.01
C ASP A 78 -4.64 10.90 -14.53
N CYS A 79 -3.57 11.29 -13.84
CA CYS A 79 -3.65 11.67 -12.43
C CYS A 79 -4.60 12.86 -12.19
N TRP A 80 -4.53 13.89 -13.03
CA TRP A 80 -5.45 15.04 -12.96
C TRP A 80 -6.89 14.67 -13.34
N GLY A 81 -7.05 13.67 -14.21
CA GLY A 81 -8.33 13.05 -14.56
C GLY A 81 -8.92 12.17 -13.46
N GLY A 82 -8.20 11.97 -12.34
CA GLY A 82 -8.67 11.20 -11.20
C GLY A 82 -8.06 9.80 -11.07
N MET A 83 -7.09 9.43 -11.92
CA MET A 83 -6.32 8.18 -11.78
C MET A 83 -5.28 8.33 -10.66
N LYS A 84 -5.76 8.40 -9.43
CA LYS A 84 -4.96 8.54 -8.22
C LYS A 84 -5.73 7.98 -7.04
N LEU A 85 -5.02 7.42 -6.07
CA LEU A 85 -5.60 6.82 -4.87
C LEU A 85 -4.79 7.21 -3.63
N ALA A 86 -5.50 7.60 -2.57
CA ALA A 86 -4.92 7.78 -1.25
C ALA A 86 -5.56 6.79 -0.28
N ILE A 87 -4.73 5.98 0.39
CA ILE A 87 -5.18 4.98 1.37
C ILE A 87 -4.58 5.32 2.72
N ASN A 88 -5.41 5.44 3.75
CA ASN A 88 -4.95 5.51 5.13
C ASN A 88 -5.08 4.14 5.80
N ALA A 89 -3.96 3.41 5.94
CA ALA A 89 -3.94 2.10 6.58
C ALA A 89 -3.89 2.27 8.11
N LEU A 90 -4.90 1.73 8.79
CA LEU A 90 -4.97 1.80 10.25
C LEU A 90 -4.01 0.79 10.88
N ALA A 91 -3.35 1.21 11.96
CA ALA A 91 -2.63 0.28 12.82
C ALA A 91 -3.61 -0.74 13.42
N PRO A 92 -3.17 -1.97 13.76
CA PRO A 92 -4.01 -2.93 14.43
C PRO A 92 -4.50 -2.34 15.75
N ASP A 93 -5.80 -2.47 16.00
CA ASP A 93 -6.37 -2.14 17.30
C ASP A 93 -5.78 -3.11 18.35
N ASN A 94 -4.86 -2.63 19.17
CA ASN A 94 -4.39 -3.35 20.36
C ASN A 94 -5.52 -3.33 21.41
N LYS A 95 -6.53 -4.19 21.24
CA LYS A 95 -7.50 -4.47 22.29
C LYS A 95 -6.99 -5.67 23.09
N ASP A 96 -6.41 -5.35 24.24
CA ASP A 96 -5.94 -6.28 25.26
C ASP A 96 -7.05 -7.22 25.79
#